data_AF-A0A9D7SZF4-F1
#
_entry.id   AF-A0A9D7SZF4-F1
#
_cell.length_a   1.000
_cell.length_b   1.000
_cell.length_c   1.000
_cell.angle_alpha   90.00
_cell.angle_beta   90.00
_cell.angle_gamma   90.00
#
_symmetry.space_group_name_H-M   'P 1'
#
loop_
_entity.id
_entity.type
_entity.pdbx_description
1 polymer ?
#
loop_
_entity_poly.entity_id
_entity_poly.type
_entity_poly.pdbx_seq_one_letter_code
_entity_poly.pdbx_strand_id
1 'polypeptide(L)'
;MRFGIHQLPIFLFILFLSGCGGGGKGSGSSSGGSTTTPPPVPPTIDLTHDLFYDSSPGSTLLPAGATSLSFSLSTNQNASLRYSIGTDKGWAAMTPFDGGQGSRAHSVTFRGLNPDTTVVNEVYIRCDAVSDQVLHLRYRVLPEPNPTFPRKGNLWGWGLVYPNGGLDHCKRIDLWLGASPSEAQVKQLRALNPDVMILDSINTVEHNDAEKLNIPDSFWLKDTTGKRIEVWPGAYRLNVTKPEVAAFQAQFAYQRLLDKNLCLDGVFFDNFFTSESWLKTDVWGDPVQIDANEDGQPDDPVVLDAAWKAGVYAELHAWRKLMPYAYASGHLMDSTVPAVQAIFNGNSIGFTAPASKDGTRSFLELFNNYNSWWTNGRPEPILTMIESGPPFQIAYGYGFSPKGVIPAPALEFARTFYPYMRWGLGVTLMNDGYFANELGDAWHGQDWWYDELDFNLGYPLGAFQRLDLGTVPTTDYIQNGGFEQSLSAWTGWVNTAAGNAATFARDTTQAASGTASYRVNITNAGPGKDWYIALFLR
;
A
#
# COMPACT_ATOMS: atom_id res chain seq x y z
N MET A 1 9.25 -32.75 -4.48
CA MET A 1 10.33 -31.76 -4.27
C MET A 1 10.22 -31.25 -2.84
N ARG A 2 11.31 -31.28 -2.05
CA ARG A 2 11.38 -30.65 -0.73
C ARG A 2 12.07 -29.30 -0.89
N PHE A 3 11.48 -28.25 -0.33
CA PHE A 3 12.18 -27.02 0.03
C PHE A 3 12.48 -27.11 1.53
N GLY A 4 13.77 -27.10 1.89
CA GLY A 4 14.22 -26.90 3.26
C GLY A 4 14.56 -25.43 3.44
N ILE A 5 13.85 -24.73 4.33
CA ILE A 5 14.12 -23.35 4.67
C ILE A 5 15.10 -23.37 5.85
N HIS A 6 16.36 -23.04 5.58
CA HIS A 6 17.31 -22.72 6.64
C HIS A 6 17.02 -21.30 7.16
N GLN A 7 17.09 -21.15 8.48
CA GLN A 7 16.86 -19.92 9.21
C GLN A 7 17.78 -18.79 8.71
N LEU A 8 17.17 -17.75 8.16
CA LEU A 8 17.69 -16.39 8.04
C LEU A 8 16.57 -15.44 8.49
N PRO A 9 16.87 -14.31 9.14
CA PRO A 9 15.87 -13.29 9.45
C PRO A 9 15.41 -12.64 8.14
N ILE A 10 14.33 -13.18 7.56
CA ILE A 10 13.73 -12.65 6.33
C ILE A 10 12.86 -11.44 6.72
N PHE A 11 13.46 -10.25 6.77
CA PHE A 11 12.77 -9.06 6.28
C PHE A 11 12.74 -9.21 4.75
N LEU A 12 11.55 -9.04 4.17
CA LEU A 12 11.16 -9.38 2.80
C LEU A 12 12.34 -9.57 1.81
N PHE A 13 12.69 -10.83 1.54
CA PHE A 13 13.69 -11.20 0.54
C PHE A 13 13.23 -12.40 -0.26
N ILE A 14 13.21 -12.23 -1.59
CA ILE A 14 13.07 -13.29 -2.59
C ILE A 14 14.48 -13.76 -2.92
N LEU A 15 14.80 -15.01 -2.59
CA LEU A 15 16.00 -15.72 -3.04
C LEU A 15 15.53 -16.93 -3.86
N PHE A 16 15.85 -16.99 -5.16
CA PHE A 16 15.69 -18.22 -5.94
C PHE A 16 17.02 -18.74 -6.46
N LEU A 17 17.25 -20.02 -6.20
CA LEU A 17 18.27 -20.85 -6.84
C LEU A 17 17.91 -21.07 -8.31
N SER A 18 18.83 -20.70 -9.20
CA SER A 18 18.74 -20.86 -10.65
C SER A 18 18.55 -22.32 -11.07
N GLY A 19 17.47 -22.59 -11.80
CA GLY A 19 17.34 -23.74 -12.69
C GLY A 19 17.41 -23.27 -14.14
N CYS A 20 18.45 -23.68 -14.87
CA CYS A 20 18.62 -23.42 -16.30
C CYS A 20 17.39 -23.86 -17.11
N GLY A 21 16.87 -22.98 -17.96
CA GLY A 21 15.80 -23.33 -18.89
C GLY A 21 15.46 -22.22 -19.90
N GLY A 22 16.17 -22.22 -21.02
CA GLY A 22 15.65 -21.88 -22.36
C GLY A 22 14.97 -20.52 -22.58
N GLY A 23 15.70 -19.61 -23.21
CA GLY A 23 15.16 -18.35 -23.73
C GLY A 23 13.94 -18.52 -24.64
N GLY A 24 12.93 -17.69 -24.41
CA GLY A 24 11.78 -17.51 -25.27
C GLY A 24 11.32 -16.06 -25.17
N LYS A 25 11.47 -15.30 -26.27
CA LYS A 25 10.91 -13.95 -26.41
C LYS A 25 9.38 -14.05 -26.30
N GLY A 26 8.79 -13.37 -25.32
CA GLY A 26 7.35 -13.33 -25.07
C GLY A 26 6.85 -11.88 -25.00
N SER A 27 5.91 -11.58 -25.89
CA SER A 27 5.24 -10.29 -26.15
C SER A 27 4.66 -9.59 -24.93
N GLY A 28 4.84 -8.26 -24.89
CA GLY A 28 4.27 -7.38 -23.87
C GLY A 28 2.74 -7.35 -23.87
N SER A 29 2.18 -7.35 -22.65
CA SER A 29 0.79 -6.98 -22.40
C SER A 29 0.74 -5.55 -21.88
N SER A 30 0.03 -4.70 -22.61
CA SER A 30 -0.22 -3.29 -22.35
C SER A 30 -0.96 -3.05 -21.02
N SER A 31 -0.31 -2.38 -20.08
CA SER A 31 -0.99 -1.54 -19.08
C SER A 31 -1.31 -0.20 -19.73
N GLY A 32 -2.58 0.23 -19.63
CA GLY A 32 -3.05 1.48 -20.20
C GLY A 32 -2.37 2.67 -19.52
N GLY A 33 -1.52 3.37 -20.28
CA GLY A 33 -0.86 4.59 -19.85
C GLY A 33 -1.87 5.72 -19.64
N SER A 34 -1.87 6.29 -18.44
CA SER A 34 -2.37 7.63 -18.19
C SER A 34 -1.24 8.61 -18.51
N THR A 35 -1.39 9.41 -19.55
CA THR A 35 -0.45 10.50 -19.88
C THR A 35 -0.58 11.61 -18.84
N THR A 36 0.20 11.55 -17.76
CA THR A 36 0.40 12.66 -16.83
C THR A 36 1.70 13.36 -17.21
N THR A 37 1.61 14.66 -17.47
CA THR A 37 2.77 15.55 -17.59
C THR A 37 3.63 15.43 -16.32
N PRO A 38 4.97 15.29 -16.43
CA PRO A 38 5.82 15.19 -15.25
C PRO A 38 5.68 16.45 -14.37
N PRO A 39 5.72 16.32 -13.03
CA PRO A 39 5.72 17.50 -12.17
C PRO A 39 6.95 18.36 -12.49
N PRO A 40 6.81 19.69 -12.56
CA PRO A 40 7.97 20.56 -12.69
C PRO A 40 8.87 20.38 -11.46
N VAL A 41 10.19 20.31 -11.71
CA VAL A 41 11.22 20.54 -10.69
C VAL A 41 10.85 21.81 -9.93
N PRO A 42 10.90 21.86 -8.58
CA PRO A 42 10.55 23.07 -7.85
C PRO A 42 11.38 24.23 -8.39
N PRO A 43 10.76 25.29 -8.94
CA PRO A 43 11.54 26.43 -9.40
C PRO A 43 12.22 27.07 -8.19
N THR A 44 13.49 27.44 -8.36
CA THR A 44 14.13 28.42 -7.49
C THR A 44 13.23 29.66 -7.50
N ILE A 45 12.66 30.05 -6.35
CA ILE A 45 11.75 31.20 -6.27
C ILE A 45 12.52 32.44 -6.70
N ASP A 46 12.23 32.93 -7.91
CA ASP A 46 12.69 34.22 -8.35
C ASP A 46 11.76 35.28 -7.77
N LEU A 47 12.14 35.79 -6.60
CA LEU A 47 11.41 36.84 -5.87
C LEU A 47 11.24 38.15 -6.66
N THR A 48 11.88 38.28 -7.84
CA THR A 48 11.73 39.46 -8.71
C THR A 48 10.58 39.35 -9.70
N HIS A 49 10.03 38.16 -9.96
CA HIS A 49 8.98 37.95 -10.98
C HIS A 49 7.64 37.43 -10.45
N ASP A 50 7.61 36.67 -9.35
CA ASP A 50 6.36 36.14 -8.81
C ASP A 50 5.62 37.18 -7.95
N LEU A 51 4.40 37.57 -8.39
CA LEU A 51 3.57 38.51 -7.65
C LEU A 51 3.11 37.94 -6.31
N PHE A 52 2.75 36.66 -6.27
CA PHE A 52 2.31 35.95 -5.08
C PHE A 52 3.36 34.91 -4.67
N TYR A 53 3.79 34.92 -3.42
CA TYR A 53 4.69 33.92 -2.86
C TYR A 53 4.35 33.63 -1.39
N ASP A 54 4.95 32.58 -0.82
CA ASP A 54 4.71 32.12 0.56
C ASP A 54 3.22 31.87 0.88
N SER A 55 2.42 31.41 -0.09
CA SER A 55 1.02 31.05 0.14
C SER A 55 0.92 29.90 1.15
N SER A 56 0.19 30.10 2.24
CA SER A 56 0.09 29.14 3.32
C SER A 56 -1.32 29.09 3.94
N PRO A 57 -1.99 27.92 3.95
CA PRO A 57 -1.60 26.73 3.18
C PRO A 57 -1.85 26.94 1.68
N GLY A 58 -1.05 26.29 0.84
CA GLY A 58 -1.36 26.11 -0.58
C GLY A 58 -2.60 25.23 -0.79
N SER A 59 -2.85 24.80 -2.04
CA SER A 59 -3.98 23.89 -2.33
C SER A 59 -3.85 22.59 -1.54
N THR A 60 -4.84 22.20 -0.75
CA THR A 60 -4.69 21.08 0.19
C THR A 60 -6.01 20.48 0.64
N LEU A 61 -5.94 19.33 1.33
CA LEU A 61 -7.09 18.73 2.00
C LEU A 61 -7.32 19.37 3.37
N LEU A 62 -8.57 19.45 3.80
CA LEU A 62 -8.99 20.07 5.07
C LEU A 62 -9.55 19.01 6.03
N PRO A 63 -9.53 19.26 7.36
CA PRO A 63 -10.17 18.38 8.33
C PRO A 63 -11.65 18.18 8.03
N ALA A 64 -12.19 17.03 8.43
CA ALA A 64 -13.62 16.75 8.33
C ALA A 64 -14.47 17.87 8.94
N GLY A 65 -15.55 18.24 8.26
CA GLY A 65 -16.46 19.29 8.68
C GLY A 65 -15.94 20.73 8.57
N ALA A 66 -14.74 20.97 8.04
CA ALA A 66 -14.20 22.33 7.94
C ALA A 66 -15.04 23.22 7.00
N THR A 67 -15.52 24.35 7.51
CA THR A 67 -16.26 25.36 6.74
C THR A 67 -15.50 26.68 6.58
N SER A 68 -14.27 26.74 7.10
CA SER A 68 -13.40 27.91 7.03
C SER A 68 -11.93 27.55 7.10
N LEU A 69 -11.07 28.43 6.59
CA LEU A 69 -9.63 28.26 6.55
C LEU A 69 -8.90 29.59 6.78
N SER A 70 -7.95 29.62 7.72
CA SER A 70 -6.99 30.71 7.83
C SER A 70 -5.94 30.60 6.75
N PHE A 71 -5.68 31.70 6.06
CA PHE A 71 -4.77 31.75 4.93
C PHE A 71 -3.92 33.02 4.98
N SER A 72 -2.66 32.92 4.57
CA SER A 72 -1.76 34.04 4.38
C SER A 72 -0.94 33.89 3.11
N LEU A 73 -0.51 35.01 2.52
CA LEU A 73 0.48 35.04 1.46
C LEU A 73 1.27 36.36 1.50
N SER A 74 2.36 36.41 0.76
CA SER A 74 3.14 37.63 0.55
C SER A 74 3.09 38.09 -0.91
N THR A 75 3.20 39.40 -1.12
CA THR A 75 3.35 40.02 -2.44
C THR A 75 4.69 40.72 -2.60
N ASN A 76 5.21 40.76 -3.83
CA ASN A 76 6.52 41.37 -4.12
C ASN A 76 6.50 42.91 -3.99
N GLN A 77 5.32 43.51 -3.92
CA GLN A 77 5.07 44.93 -3.72
C GLN A 77 3.87 45.17 -2.80
N ASN A 78 3.73 46.40 -2.28
CA ASN A 78 2.56 46.79 -1.49
C ASN A 78 1.30 46.68 -2.35
N ALA A 79 0.30 45.98 -1.84
CA ALA A 79 -0.93 45.69 -2.57
C ALA A 79 -2.13 45.64 -1.65
N SER A 80 -3.31 45.68 -2.24
CA SER A 80 -4.56 45.23 -1.65
C SER A 80 -4.97 43.92 -2.30
N LEU A 81 -5.49 42.97 -1.52
CA LEU A 81 -5.96 41.68 -2.03
C LEU A 81 -7.45 41.48 -1.79
N ARG A 82 -8.06 40.73 -2.72
CA ARG A 82 -9.45 40.28 -2.64
C ARG A 82 -9.56 38.82 -3.07
N TYR A 83 -10.57 38.12 -2.55
CA TYR A 83 -10.86 36.73 -2.90
C TYR A 83 -12.32 36.47 -3.28
N SER A 84 -12.56 35.38 -4.01
CA SER A 84 -13.89 34.80 -4.22
C SER A 84 -13.82 33.28 -4.08
N ILE A 85 -14.93 32.68 -3.66
CA ILE A 85 -15.08 31.22 -3.52
C ILE A 85 -16.09 30.73 -4.57
N GLY A 86 -15.82 29.57 -5.15
CA GLY A 86 -16.66 28.84 -6.10
C GLY A 86 -16.53 29.31 -7.56
N THR A 87 -16.43 30.62 -7.80
CA THR A 87 -16.27 31.18 -9.15
C THR A 87 -15.25 32.31 -9.16
N ASP A 88 -14.45 32.40 -10.23
CA ASP A 88 -13.61 33.57 -10.49
C ASP A 88 -14.50 34.79 -10.78
N LYS A 89 -14.31 35.85 -9.99
CA LYS A 89 -15.09 37.08 -10.09
C LYS A 89 -14.15 38.23 -10.44
N GLY A 90 -14.69 39.23 -11.13
CA GLY A 90 -14.00 40.51 -11.30
C GLY A 90 -13.75 41.19 -9.95
N TRP A 91 -12.64 41.92 -9.85
CA TRP A 91 -12.13 42.58 -8.64
C TRP A 91 -13.20 43.23 -7.75
N ALA A 92 -14.09 44.03 -8.33
CA ALA A 92 -15.12 44.77 -7.59
C ALA A 92 -16.14 43.86 -6.87
N ALA A 93 -16.36 42.65 -7.38
CA ALA A 93 -17.30 41.66 -6.83
C ALA A 93 -16.64 40.64 -5.88
N MET A 94 -15.34 40.77 -5.63
CA MET A 94 -14.58 39.94 -4.69
C MET A 94 -14.56 40.57 -3.28
N THR A 95 -14.36 39.72 -2.28
CA THR A 95 -14.28 40.09 -0.86
C THR A 95 -12.86 40.53 -0.49
N PRO A 96 -12.66 41.69 0.15
CA PRO A 96 -11.35 42.10 0.66
C PRO A 96 -10.75 41.12 1.68
N PHE A 97 -9.42 41.00 1.67
CA PHE A 97 -8.69 40.36 2.77
C PHE A 97 -8.85 41.16 4.07
N ASP A 98 -8.87 40.44 5.20
CA ASP A 98 -9.06 41.03 6.53
C ASP A 98 -7.81 41.77 7.03
N GLY A 99 -6.62 41.30 6.64
CA GLY A 99 -5.32 41.82 7.08
C GLY A 99 -4.38 42.10 5.92
N GLY A 100 -3.52 43.11 6.09
CA GLY A 100 -2.41 43.38 5.17
C GLY A 100 -2.71 44.31 3.99
N GLN A 101 -3.91 44.88 3.92
CA GLN A 101 -4.28 45.85 2.87
C GLN A 101 -3.26 47.00 2.77
N GLY A 102 -2.77 47.27 1.55
CA GLY A 102 -1.75 48.28 1.25
C GLY A 102 -0.32 47.88 1.66
N SER A 103 -0.07 46.61 2.00
CA SER A 103 1.22 46.10 2.46
C SER A 103 1.69 44.90 1.61
N ARG A 104 2.82 44.28 1.99
CA ARG A 104 3.36 43.08 1.34
C ARG A 104 2.95 41.76 1.97
N ALA A 105 2.37 41.78 3.17
CA ALA A 105 2.02 40.56 3.90
C ALA A 105 0.52 40.57 4.18
N HIS A 106 -0.17 39.51 3.75
CA HIS A 106 -1.63 39.47 3.69
C HIS A 106 -2.17 38.29 4.45
N SER A 107 -3.32 38.47 5.09
CA SER A 107 -4.02 37.40 5.78
C SER A 107 -5.54 37.53 5.67
N VAL A 108 -6.21 36.39 5.68
CA VAL A 108 -7.67 36.30 5.58
C VAL A 108 -8.14 34.98 6.18
N THR A 109 -9.38 34.95 6.65
CA THR A 109 -10.09 33.68 6.88
C THR A 109 -11.08 33.47 5.75
N PHE A 110 -10.87 32.48 4.89
CA PHE A 110 -11.89 32.04 3.94
C PHE A 110 -13.05 31.43 4.73
N ARG A 111 -14.28 31.93 4.53
CA ARG A 111 -15.50 31.46 5.22
C ARG A 111 -16.51 30.95 4.20
N GLY A 112 -17.30 29.96 4.59
CA GLY A 112 -18.32 29.39 3.71
C GLY A 112 -17.77 28.34 2.74
N LEU A 113 -16.68 27.66 3.13
CA LEU A 113 -16.23 26.47 2.41
C LEU A 113 -17.29 25.37 2.57
N ASN A 114 -17.54 24.62 1.50
CA ASN A 114 -18.47 23.51 1.47
C ASN A 114 -17.82 22.28 2.14
N PRO A 115 -18.44 21.71 3.20
CA PRO A 115 -17.94 20.52 3.88
C PRO A 115 -18.27 19.21 3.16
N ASP A 116 -19.06 19.23 2.07
CA ASP A 116 -19.35 18.06 1.25
C ASP A 116 -18.06 17.50 0.62
N THR A 117 -17.74 16.25 0.92
CA THR A 117 -16.51 15.56 0.47
C THR A 117 -16.46 15.32 -1.04
N THR A 118 -17.58 15.54 -1.75
CA THR A 118 -17.67 15.47 -3.21
C THR A 118 -17.43 16.82 -3.89
N VAL A 119 -17.20 17.88 -3.13
CA VAL A 119 -17.01 19.26 -3.63
C VAL A 119 -15.60 19.76 -3.35
N VAL A 120 -14.91 20.18 -4.40
CA VAL A 120 -13.66 20.94 -4.30
C VAL A 120 -14.01 22.42 -4.22
N ASN A 121 -13.55 23.08 -3.18
CA ASN A 121 -13.71 24.51 -2.98
C ASN A 121 -12.65 25.25 -3.81
N GLU A 122 -13.10 25.91 -4.86
CA GLU A 122 -12.29 26.77 -5.72
C GLU A 122 -12.15 28.16 -5.09
N VAL A 123 -10.94 28.62 -4.81
CA VAL A 123 -10.66 29.94 -4.23
C VAL A 123 -9.78 30.73 -5.17
N TYR A 124 -10.24 31.92 -5.55
CA TYR A 124 -9.53 32.81 -6.46
C TYR A 124 -9.11 34.06 -5.70
N ILE A 125 -7.85 34.47 -5.85
CA ILE A 125 -7.29 35.67 -5.21
C ILE A 125 -6.74 36.58 -6.31
N ARG A 126 -7.08 37.87 -6.22
CA ARG A 126 -6.55 38.92 -7.10
C ARG A 126 -5.85 39.99 -6.27
N CYS A 127 -5.01 40.77 -6.95
CA CYS A 127 -4.24 41.87 -6.42
C CYS A 127 -4.60 43.17 -7.17
N ASP A 128 -4.76 44.30 -6.48
CA ASP A 128 -5.07 45.58 -7.13
C ASP A 128 -3.94 46.10 -8.04
N ALA A 129 -2.69 45.79 -7.69
CA ALA A 129 -1.52 46.23 -8.42
C ALA A 129 -1.34 45.51 -9.78
N VAL A 130 -1.93 44.31 -9.93
CA VAL A 130 -1.99 43.55 -11.19
C VAL A 130 -3.30 42.74 -11.22
N SER A 131 -4.43 43.41 -11.43
CA SER A 131 -5.77 42.81 -11.30
C SER A 131 -6.06 41.66 -12.25
N ASP A 132 -5.29 41.52 -13.32
CA ASP A 132 -5.46 40.47 -14.31
C ASP A 132 -4.83 39.13 -13.86
N GLN A 133 -3.87 39.17 -12.93
CA GLN A 133 -3.30 37.95 -12.36
C GLN A 133 -4.20 37.35 -11.28
N VAL A 134 -4.39 36.04 -11.33
CA VAL A 134 -5.21 35.27 -10.39
C VAL A 134 -4.37 34.18 -9.78
N LEU A 135 -4.28 34.17 -8.45
CA LEU A 135 -3.86 32.99 -7.71
C LEU A 135 -5.08 32.10 -7.49
N HIS A 136 -5.00 30.86 -7.95
CA HIS A 136 -6.06 29.87 -7.84
C HIS A 136 -5.65 28.77 -6.86
N LEU A 137 -6.48 28.55 -5.84
CA LEU A 137 -6.28 27.58 -4.78
C LEU A 137 -7.47 26.62 -4.72
N ARG A 138 -7.19 25.36 -4.40
CA ARG A 138 -8.18 24.29 -4.28
C ARG A 138 -8.14 23.71 -2.89
N TYR A 139 -9.31 23.55 -2.27
CA TYR A 139 -9.45 22.93 -0.96
C TYR A 139 -10.58 21.93 -0.93
N ARG A 140 -10.37 20.75 -0.33
CA ARG A 140 -11.44 19.76 -0.19
C ARG A 140 -11.45 19.15 1.20
N VAL A 141 -12.64 19.01 1.77
CA VAL A 141 -12.85 18.47 3.11
C VAL A 141 -12.77 16.94 3.11
N LEU A 142 -12.01 16.38 4.04
CA LEU A 142 -11.88 14.93 4.21
C LEU A 142 -13.16 14.31 4.77
N PRO A 143 -13.43 13.02 4.45
CA PRO A 143 -14.51 12.28 5.09
C PRO A 143 -14.21 12.03 6.58
N GLU A 144 -15.24 11.62 7.32
CA GLU A 144 -15.11 11.08 8.69
C GLU A 144 -15.62 9.63 8.67
N PRO A 145 -14.80 8.69 8.16
CA PRO A 145 -15.24 7.34 7.84
C PRO A 145 -15.51 6.52 9.10
N ASN A 146 -16.65 5.82 9.16
CA ASN A 146 -16.96 4.90 10.25
C ASN A 146 -17.73 3.64 9.78
N PRO A 147 -17.15 2.83 8.88
CA PRO A 147 -17.80 1.63 8.38
C PRO A 147 -17.93 0.55 9.47
N THR A 148 -19.03 -0.20 9.42
CA THR A 148 -19.28 -1.38 10.28
C THR A 148 -18.36 -2.55 9.93
N PHE A 149 -18.19 -3.48 10.86
CA PHE A 149 -17.40 -4.69 10.63
C PHE A 149 -18.12 -5.74 9.77
N PRO A 150 -17.37 -6.59 9.04
CA PRO A 150 -15.93 -6.45 8.81
C PRO A 150 -15.65 -5.23 7.91
N ARG A 151 -14.52 -4.55 8.13
CA ARG A 151 -14.08 -3.44 7.28
C ARG A 151 -13.24 -3.98 6.12
N LYS A 152 -13.60 -3.63 4.90
CA LYS A 152 -13.07 -4.22 3.66
C LYS A 152 -12.06 -3.28 3.05
N GLY A 153 -10.86 -3.78 2.81
CA GLY A 153 -9.79 -3.05 2.15
C GLY A 153 -9.44 -3.69 0.80
N ASN A 154 -8.73 -2.92 -0.03
CA ASN A 154 -8.13 -3.42 -1.26
C ASN A 154 -6.87 -2.62 -1.60
N LEU A 155 -5.79 -3.31 -1.93
CA LEU A 155 -4.53 -2.72 -2.37
C LEU A 155 -4.40 -2.87 -3.90
N TRP A 156 -4.18 -1.75 -4.60
CA TRP A 156 -3.92 -1.68 -6.04
C TRP A 156 -4.95 -2.35 -6.98
N GLY A 157 -6.14 -2.69 -6.49
CA GLY A 157 -7.12 -3.47 -7.25
C GLY A 157 -8.12 -2.68 -8.07
N TRP A 158 -8.05 -1.35 -8.11
CA TRP A 158 -9.00 -0.55 -8.90
C TRP A 158 -9.09 -1.03 -10.36
N GLY A 159 -7.93 -1.37 -10.96
CA GLY A 159 -7.84 -1.84 -12.35
C GLY A 159 -8.41 -3.25 -12.61
N LEU A 160 -8.76 -4.02 -11.58
CA LEU A 160 -9.41 -5.32 -11.70
C LEU A 160 -10.86 -5.25 -11.23
N VAL A 161 -11.10 -4.68 -10.05
CA VAL A 161 -12.42 -4.64 -9.42
C VAL A 161 -13.40 -3.78 -10.22
N TYR A 162 -13.00 -2.57 -10.62
CA TYR A 162 -13.91 -1.68 -11.34
C TYR A 162 -14.30 -2.22 -12.72
N PRO A 163 -13.38 -2.69 -13.58
CA PRO A 163 -13.76 -3.27 -14.88
C PRO A 163 -14.62 -4.54 -14.78
N ASN A 164 -14.43 -5.36 -13.75
CA ASN A 164 -15.15 -6.63 -13.61
C ASN A 164 -16.53 -6.48 -12.96
N GLY A 165 -16.65 -5.61 -11.95
CA GLY A 165 -17.86 -5.49 -11.12
C GLY A 165 -18.51 -4.11 -11.10
N GLY A 166 -17.88 -3.10 -11.72
CA GLY A 166 -18.35 -1.72 -11.70
C GLY A 166 -18.44 -1.11 -10.31
N LEU A 167 -19.14 0.02 -10.20
CA LEU A 167 -19.32 0.72 -8.91
C LEU A 167 -20.12 -0.09 -7.88
N ASP A 168 -20.97 -1.02 -8.34
CA ASP A 168 -21.75 -1.89 -7.45
C ASP A 168 -20.86 -2.85 -6.66
N HIS A 169 -19.75 -3.30 -7.25
CA HIS A 169 -18.74 -4.04 -6.51
C HIS A 169 -17.85 -3.08 -5.70
N CYS A 170 -17.41 -1.97 -6.30
CA CYS A 170 -16.50 -1.04 -5.63
C CYS A 170 -17.07 -0.46 -4.32
N LYS A 171 -18.38 -0.19 -4.26
CA LYS A 171 -19.03 0.38 -3.05
C LYS A 171 -18.96 -0.54 -1.82
N ARG A 172 -18.65 -1.82 -2.02
CA ARG A 172 -18.52 -2.82 -0.94
C ARG A 172 -17.15 -2.74 -0.26
N ILE A 173 -16.18 -2.02 -0.83
CA ILE A 173 -14.85 -1.82 -0.28
C ILE A 173 -14.81 -0.45 0.39
N ASP A 174 -14.36 -0.43 1.64
CA ASP A 174 -14.38 0.75 2.52
C ASP A 174 -13.06 1.53 2.43
N LEU A 175 -11.94 0.84 2.20
CA LEU A 175 -10.61 1.45 2.06
C LEU A 175 -9.92 0.97 0.78
N TRP A 176 -9.60 1.92 -0.09
CA TRP A 176 -8.78 1.71 -1.27
C TRP A 176 -7.38 2.27 -1.05
N LEU A 177 -6.39 1.39 -1.06
CA LEU A 177 -4.98 1.77 -1.03
C LEU A 177 -4.40 1.68 -2.43
N GLY A 178 -3.83 2.77 -2.93
CA GLY A 178 -3.23 2.83 -4.25
C GLY A 178 -4.22 2.65 -5.40
N ALA A 179 -5.39 3.28 -5.31
CA ALA A 179 -6.38 3.27 -6.39
C ALA A 179 -6.26 4.51 -7.28
N SER A 180 -6.60 4.37 -8.56
CA SER A 180 -6.55 5.48 -9.52
C SER A 180 -7.88 5.71 -10.27
N PRO A 181 -9.00 5.92 -9.57
CA PRO A 181 -10.25 6.33 -10.21
C PRO A 181 -10.14 7.70 -10.88
N SER A 182 -11.07 7.98 -11.80
CA SER A 182 -11.37 9.34 -12.25
C SER A 182 -12.20 10.09 -11.20
N GLU A 183 -12.17 11.42 -11.24
CA GLU A 183 -12.95 12.27 -10.34
C GLU A 183 -14.46 11.96 -10.41
N ALA A 184 -14.99 11.70 -11.61
CA ALA A 184 -16.38 11.31 -11.80
C ALA A 184 -16.70 9.97 -11.10
N GLN A 185 -15.81 8.98 -11.18
CA GLN A 185 -15.97 7.70 -10.50
C GLN A 185 -15.91 7.87 -8.97
N VAL A 186 -14.99 8.70 -8.46
CA VAL A 186 -14.92 9.01 -7.02
C VAL A 186 -16.23 9.62 -6.53
N LYS A 187 -16.75 10.62 -7.25
CA LYS A 187 -18.01 11.28 -6.90
C LYS A 187 -19.19 10.30 -6.88
N GLN A 188 -19.29 9.43 -7.89
CA GLN A 188 -20.35 8.42 -7.95
C GLN A 188 -20.19 7.37 -6.84
N LEU A 189 -18.96 6.94 -6.55
CA LEU A 189 -18.68 5.98 -5.49
C LEU A 189 -19.05 6.54 -4.11
N ARG A 190 -18.68 7.80 -3.80
CA ARG A 190 -19.03 8.46 -2.54
C ARG A 190 -20.55 8.63 -2.35
N ALA A 191 -21.29 8.80 -3.44
CA ALA A 191 -22.76 8.82 -3.39
C ALA A 191 -23.37 7.46 -3.01
N LEU A 192 -22.65 6.35 -3.26
CA LEU A 192 -23.06 4.99 -2.93
C LEU A 192 -22.52 4.50 -1.58
N ASN A 193 -21.30 4.93 -1.23
CA ASN A 193 -20.63 4.65 0.03
C ASN A 193 -19.97 5.95 0.54
N PRO A 194 -20.63 6.70 1.44
CA PRO A 194 -20.07 7.96 1.97
C PRO A 194 -18.88 7.75 2.91
N ASP A 195 -18.68 6.53 3.44
CA ASP A 195 -17.58 6.15 4.32
C ASP A 195 -16.32 5.72 3.55
N VAL A 196 -16.37 5.66 2.21
CA VAL A 196 -15.24 5.18 1.41
C VAL A 196 -14.04 6.12 1.52
N MET A 197 -12.88 5.54 1.76
CA MET A 197 -11.59 6.21 1.64
C MET A 197 -10.81 5.73 0.44
N ILE A 198 -10.21 6.68 -0.28
CA ILE A 198 -9.47 6.37 -1.50
C ILE A 198 -8.13 7.08 -1.47
N LEU A 199 -7.05 6.31 -1.34
CA LEU A 199 -5.69 6.81 -1.36
C LEU A 199 -5.07 6.50 -2.73
N ASP A 200 -4.32 7.46 -3.27
CA ASP A 200 -3.46 7.22 -4.43
C ASP A 200 -2.23 6.38 -4.02
N SER A 201 -1.37 6.00 -4.97
CA SER A 201 -0.13 5.28 -4.69
C SER A 201 1.09 6.06 -5.13
N ILE A 202 2.14 6.03 -4.33
CA ILE A 202 3.51 6.23 -4.77
C ILE A 202 4.39 5.13 -4.21
N ASN A 203 5.59 5.00 -4.78
CA ASN A 203 6.68 4.38 -4.05
C ASN A 203 7.56 5.47 -3.42
N THR A 204 8.00 5.24 -2.18
CA THR A 204 8.84 6.18 -1.42
C THR A 204 10.24 6.28 -2.04
N VAL A 205 10.82 5.16 -2.47
CA VAL A 205 12.27 5.07 -2.75
C VAL A 205 12.62 4.52 -4.13
N GLU A 206 11.66 4.33 -5.03
CA GLU A 206 11.92 3.83 -6.38
C GLU A 206 10.94 4.43 -7.40
N HIS A 207 11.36 4.44 -8.65
CA HIS A 207 10.53 4.81 -9.80
C HIS A 207 10.78 3.87 -10.97
N ASN A 208 9.77 3.73 -11.84
CA ASN A 208 9.84 2.86 -13.00
C ASN A 208 10.00 3.67 -14.29
N ASP A 209 10.89 3.25 -15.17
CA ASP A 209 11.12 3.91 -16.46
C ASP A 209 9.84 3.98 -17.32
N ALA A 210 8.90 3.04 -17.13
CA ALA A 210 7.60 3.04 -17.78
C ALA A 210 6.71 4.25 -17.39
N GLU A 211 6.97 4.89 -16.24
CA GLU A 211 6.28 6.09 -15.79
C GLU A 211 6.68 7.32 -16.63
N LYS A 212 7.80 7.25 -17.35
CA LYS A 212 8.33 8.32 -18.23
C LYS A 212 8.48 9.66 -17.49
N LEU A 213 8.84 9.58 -16.21
CA LEU A 213 9.23 10.74 -15.44
C LEU A 213 10.63 11.16 -15.89
N ASN A 214 10.83 12.44 -16.22
CA ASN A 214 12.14 12.98 -16.57
C ASN A 214 12.99 13.18 -15.30
N ILE A 215 13.29 12.09 -14.59
CA ILE A 215 14.08 12.10 -13.36
C ILE A 215 15.55 12.33 -13.70
N PRO A 216 16.20 13.36 -13.12
CA PRO A 216 17.63 13.61 -13.33
C PRO A 216 18.47 12.38 -13.00
N ASP A 217 19.51 12.10 -13.80
CA ASP A 217 20.34 10.91 -13.56
C ASP A 217 21.01 10.89 -12.17
N SER A 218 21.29 12.08 -11.63
CA SER A 218 21.87 12.27 -10.29
C SER A 218 20.93 11.88 -9.14
N PHE A 219 19.64 11.63 -9.41
CA PHE A 219 18.67 11.27 -8.38
C PHE A 219 18.62 9.76 -8.13
N TRP A 220 19.18 8.94 -9.01
CA TRP A 220 19.19 7.49 -8.86
C TRP A 220 20.28 7.05 -7.89
N LEU A 221 19.99 6.02 -7.10
CA LEU A 221 21.00 5.31 -6.31
C LEU A 221 21.83 4.44 -7.26
N LYS A 222 23.15 4.53 -7.11
CA LYS A 222 24.10 3.83 -7.96
C LYS A 222 24.95 2.87 -7.13
N ASP A 223 25.46 1.86 -7.80
CA ASP A 223 26.54 1.04 -7.27
C ASP A 223 27.92 1.66 -7.57
N THR A 224 28.99 1.06 -7.05
CA THR A 224 30.39 1.49 -7.26
C THR A 224 30.86 1.44 -8.73
N THR A 225 30.06 0.87 -9.64
CA THR A 225 30.33 0.89 -11.08
C THR A 225 29.61 2.05 -11.79
N GLY A 226 28.79 2.82 -11.06
CA GLY A 226 27.94 3.88 -11.58
C GLY A 226 26.61 3.38 -12.17
N LYS A 227 26.29 2.09 -12.04
CA LYS A 227 25.03 1.50 -12.54
C LYS A 227 23.90 1.82 -11.57
N ARG A 228 22.72 2.21 -12.09
CA ARG A 228 21.49 2.34 -11.28
C ARG A 228 21.10 0.98 -10.70
N ILE A 229 20.67 0.97 -9.45
CA ILE A 229 20.28 -0.28 -8.79
C ILE A 229 18.82 -0.61 -9.13
N GLU A 230 18.61 -1.70 -9.86
CA GLU A 230 17.30 -2.19 -10.29
C GLU A 230 16.73 -3.17 -9.25
N VAL A 231 15.52 -2.89 -8.76
CA VAL A 231 14.92 -3.61 -7.61
C VAL A 231 13.64 -4.36 -7.99
N TRP A 232 13.00 -3.93 -9.07
CA TRP A 232 11.97 -4.65 -9.82
C TRP A 232 12.24 -4.46 -11.31
N PRO A 233 11.77 -5.35 -12.22
CA PRO A 233 12.03 -5.17 -13.64
C PRO A 233 11.56 -3.79 -14.15
N GLY A 234 12.52 -2.96 -14.55
CA GLY A 234 12.34 -1.57 -14.99
C GLY A 234 12.16 -0.53 -13.88
N ALA A 235 12.23 -0.92 -12.60
CA ALA A 235 12.16 -0.01 -11.45
C ALA A 235 13.51 0.11 -10.74
N TYR A 236 13.91 1.35 -10.49
CA TYR A 236 15.23 1.70 -9.96
C TYR A 236 15.11 2.46 -8.66
N ARG A 237 16.06 2.23 -7.76
CA ARG A 237 16.12 2.89 -6.46
C ARG A 237 16.55 4.36 -6.61
N LEU A 238 15.87 5.26 -5.92
CA LEU A 238 16.25 6.66 -5.76
C LEU A 238 17.25 6.83 -4.62
N ASN A 239 18.13 7.81 -4.76
CA ASN A 239 19.10 8.17 -3.73
C ASN A 239 18.51 9.20 -2.76
N VAL A 240 17.62 8.75 -1.87
CA VAL A 240 16.97 9.63 -0.88
C VAL A 240 17.92 10.20 0.17
N THR A 241 19.19 9.76 0.21
CA THR A 241 20.22 10.40 1.06
C THR A 241 20.51 11.85 0.63
N LYS A 242 20.16 12.20 -0.61
CA LYS A 242 20.26 13.56 -1.17
C LYS A 242 18.99 14.36 -0.86
N PRO A 243 19.07 15.52 -0.16
CA PRO A 243 17.88 16.31 0.22
C PRO A 243 16.98 16.72 -0.95
N GLU A 244 17.55 17.01 -2.11
CA GLU A 244 16.79 17.36 -3.32
C GLU A 244 15.97 16.19 -3.87
N VAL A 245 16.40 14.95 -3.67
CA VAL A 245 15.66 13.74 -4.07
C VAL A 245 14.47 13.52 -3.13
N ALA A 246 14.67 13.68 -1.82
CA ALA A 246 13.60 13.64 -0.84
C ALA A 246 12.54 14.74 -1.09
N ALA A 247 12.98 15.96 -1.44
CA ALA A 247 12.08 17.06 -1.80
C ALA A 247 11.31 16.78 -3.10
N PHE A 248 11.97 16.17 -4.09
CA PHE A 248 11.33 15.74 -5.34
C PHE A 248 10.21 14.72 -5.08
N GLN A 249 10.47 13.69 -4.27
CA GLN A 249 9.45 12.68 -3.94
C GLN A 249 8.27 13.27 -3.18
N ALA A 250 8.53 14.16 -2.22
CA ALA A 250 7.49 14.88 -1.49
C ALA A 250 6.58 15.69 -2.42
N GLN A 251 7.19 16.39 -3.40
CA GLN A 251 6.46 17.16 -4.40
C GLN A 251 5.71 16.27 -5.38
N PHE A 252 6.28 15.13 -5.77
CA PHE A 252 5.61 14.13 -6.60
C PHE A 252 4.33 13.64 -5.92
N ALA A 253 4.41 13.23 -4.65
CA ALA A 253 3.26 12.80 -3.85
C ALA A 253 2.18 13.89 -3.72
N TYR A 254 2.59 15.15 -3.53
CA TYR A 254 1.68 16.30 -3.48
C TYR A 254 0.99 16.53 -4.84
N GLN A 255 1.74 16.49 -5.93
CA GLN A 255 1.23 16.75 -7.27
C GLN A 255 0.20 15.70 -7.69
N ARG A 256 0.39 14.43 -7.30
CA ARG A 256 -0.59 13.37 -7.59
C ARG A 256 -1.99 13.69 -7.09
N LEU A 257 -2.10 14.24 -5.88
CA LEU A 257 -3.39 14.66 -5.33
C LEU A 257 -3.96 15.86 -6.09
N LEU A 258 -3.11 16.83 -6.48
CA LEU A 258 -3.53 18.00 -7.25
C LEU A 258 -3.99 17.65 -8.68
N ASP A 259 -3.32 16.70 -9.33
CA ASP A 259 -3.66 16.21 -10.67
C ASP A 259 -4.99 15.46 -10.68
N LYS A 260 -5.37 14.89 -9.53
CA LYS A 260 -6.68 14.28 -9.28
C LYS A 260 -7.71 15.28 -8.77
N ASN A 261 -7.46 16.57 -8.92
CA ASN A 261 -8.32 17.64 -8.42
C ASN A 261 -8.68 17.49 -6.93
N LEU A 262 -7.73 17.01 -6.12
CA LEU A 262 -7.94 16.70 -4.71
C LEU A 262 -9.10 15.72 -4.45
N CYS A 263 -9.55 14.93 -5.42
CA CYS A 263 -10.67 14.01 -5.20
C CYS A 263 -10.29 12.81 -4.31
N LEU A 264 -9.00 12.49 -4.18
CA LEU A 264 -8.46 11.39 -3.36
C LEU A 264 -8.04 11.85 -1.95
N ASP A 265 -8.26 11.00 -0.94
CA ASP A 265 -8.16 11.30 0.49
C ASP A 265 -6.73 11.32 1.04
N GLY A 266 -5.77 10.85 0.25
CA GLY A 266 -4.39 10.73 0.71
C GLY A 266 -3.53 9.86 -0.20
N VAL A 267 -2.41 9.41 0.34
CA VAL A 267 -1.40 8.65 -0.41
C VAL A 267 -0.98 7.40 0.36
N PHE A 268 -0.94 6.28 -0.36
CA PHE A 268 -0.28 5.05 0.03
C PHE A 268 1.18 5.13 -0.40
N PHE A 269 2.10 5.10 0.57
CA PHE A 269 3.55 5.13 0.38
C PHE A 269 4.12 3.73 0.44
N ASP A 270 4.35 3.14 -0.72
CA ASP A 270 4.98 1.84 -0.81
C ASP A 270 6.48 1.91 -0.48
N ASN A 271 7.06 0.79 -0.03
CA ASN A 271 8.48 0.65 0.29
C ASN A 271 9.05 1.77 1.18
N PHE A 272 8.36 2.13 2.27
CA PHE A 272 8.92 3.03 3.27
C PHE A 272 9.99 2.30 4.09
N PHE A 273 11.21 2.27 3.55
CA PHE A 273 12.38 1.63 4.15
C PHE A 273 13.21 2.66 4.89
N THR A 274 13.48 2.41 6.18
CA THR A 274 14.34 3.30 6.99
C THR A 274 15.80 2.84 7.06
N SER A 275 16.18 1.93 6.17
CA SER A 275 17.55 1.46 5.92
C SER A 275 17.61 0.90 4.49
N GLU A 276 18.80 0.86 3.91
CA GLU A 276 19.04 0.36 2.55
C GLU A 276 20.29 -0.53 2.45
N SER A 277 21.17 -0.51 3.47
CA SER A 277 22.42 -1.27 3.48
C SER A 277 22.22 -2.79 3.38
N TRP A 278 20.99 -3.27 3.60
CA TRP A 278 20.60 -4.66 3.44
C TRP A 278 20.54 -5.11 1.97
N LEU A 279 20.39 -4.19 1.00
CA LEU A 279 20.32 -4.52 -0.42
C LEU A 279 21.69 -4.95 -0.95
N LYS A 280 21.91 -6.27 -1.05
CA LYS A 280 23.18 -6.87 -1.48
C LYS A 280 23.17 -7.40 -2.91
N THR A 281 22.00 -7.53 -3.51
CA THR A 281 21.82 -8.00 -4.88
C THR A 281 20.71 -7.22 -5.56
N ASP A 282 20.84 -6.99 -6.86
CA ASP A 282 19.76 -6.44 -7.69
C ASP A 282 18.70 -7.52 -8.00
N VAL A 283 17.66 -7.13 -8.74
CA VAL A 283 16.56 -8.03 -9.11
C VAL A 283 16.99 -9.25 -9.94
N TRP A 284 18.17 -9.21 -10.56
CA TRP A 284 18.73 -10.29 -11.37
C TRP A 284 19.67 -11.21 -10.58
N GLY A 285 19.89 -10.89 -9.30
CA GLY A 285 20.80 -11.61 -8.42
C GLY A 285 22.26 -11.18 -8.57
N ASP A 286 22.53 -10.11 -9.32
CA ASP A 286 23.89 -9.57 -9.44
C ASP A 286 24.27 -8.86 -8.15
N PRO A 287 25.51 -9.03 -7.64
CA PRO A 287 25.96 -8.35 -6.43
C PRO A 287 25.91 -6.82 -6.57
N VAL A 288 25.41 -6.15 -5.53
CA VAL A 288 25.34 -4.70 -5.43
C VAL A 288 26.30 -4.22 -4.33
N GLN A 289 27.06 -3.18 -4.63
CA GLN A 289 27.85 -2.41 -3.67
C GLN A 289 27.38 -0.96 -3.75
N ILE A 290 26.56 -0.53 -2.79
CA ILE A 290 25.92 0.78 -2.81
C ILE A 290 26.98 1.89 -2.70
N ASP A 291 26.88 2.88 -3.58
CA ASP A 291 27.72 4.08 -3.65
C ASP A 291 26.79 5.30 -3.74
N ALA A 292 26.18 5.69 -2.62
CA ALA A 292 25.24 6.80 -2.56
C ALA A 292 25.95 8.16 -2.63
N ASN A 293 27.24 8.22 -2.25
CA ASN A 293 28.03 9.44 -2.30
C ASN A 293 28.78 9.65 -3.65
N GLU A 294 28.75 8.63 -4.53
CA GLU A 294 29.36 8.59 -5.87
C GLU A 294 30.90 8.76 -5.85
N ASP A 295 31.57 8.23 -4.82
CA ASP A 295 33.04 8.27 -4.69
C ASP A 295 33.77 7.05 -5.28
N GLY A 296 33.02 6.09 -5.81
CA GLY A 296 33.52 4.84 -6.40
C GLY A 296 33.89 3.76 -5.38
N GLN A 297 33.60 3.97 -4.08
CA GLN A 297 33.74 2.99 -3.01
C GLN A 297 32.39 2.60 -2.42
N PRO A 298 32.25 1.39 -1.87
CA PRO A 298 31.03 1.02 -1.17
C PRO A 298 30.87 1.88 0.09
N ASP A 299 29.66 2.39 0.32
CA ASP A 299 29.34 3.13 1.54
C ASP A 299 29.49 2.27 2.79
N ASP A 300 29.88 2.90 3.90
CA ASP A 300 29.76 2.29 5.22
C ASP A 300 28.26 2.03 5.55
N PRO A 301 27.85 0.79 5.88
CA PRO A 301 26.46 0.45 6.12
C PRO A 301 25.75 1.31 7.18
N VAL A 302 26.46 1.71 8.24
CA VAL A 302 25.87 2.48 9.35
C VAL A 302 25.66 3.92 8.93
N VAL A 303 26.63 4.51 8.21
CA VAL A 303 26.51 5.86 7.65
C VAL A 303 25.40 5.93 6.61
N LEU A 304 25.36 4.95 5.69
CA LEU A 304 24.31 4.84 4.67
C LEU A 304 22.92 4.78 5.29
N ASP A 305 22.68 3.86 6.23
CA ASP A 305 21.35 3.69 6.83
C ASP A 305 20.92 4.93 7.63
N ALA A 306 21.86 5.62 8.28
CA ALA A 306 21.57 6.87 8.98
C ALA A 306 21.14 7.98 8.00
N ALA A 307 21.87 8.15 6.90
CA ALA A 307 21.54 9.14 5.86
C ALA A 307 20.24 8.79 5.13
N TRP A 308 20.03 7.50 4.82
CA TRP A 308 18.82 6.99 4.20
C TRP A 308 17.58 7.25 5.06
N LYS A 309 17.66 6.90 6.34
CA LYS A 309 16.61 7.19 7.32
C LYS A 309 16.31 8.69 7.37
N ALA A 310 17.33 9.55 7.43
CA ALA A 310 17.09 10.99 7.42
C ALA A 310 16.37 11.44 6.14
N GLY A 311 16.74 10.87 4.99
CA GLY A 311 16.13 11.10 3.67
C GLY A 311 14.64 10.80 3.60
N VAL A 312 14.24 9.55 3.89
CA VAL A 312 12.83 9.15 3.83
C VAL A 312 11.96 9.90 4.84
N TYR A 313 12.47 10.25 6.02
CA TYR A 313 11.74 11.11 6.95
C TYR A 313 11.62 12.55 6.42
N ALA A 314 12.66 13.09 5.79
CA ALA A 314 12.62 14.43 5.20
C ALA A 314 11.59 14.53 4.07
N GLU A 315 11.50 13.51 3.21
CA GLU A 315 10.46 13.38 2.18
C GLU A 315 9.05 13.47 2.80
N LEU A 316 8.75 12.57 3.72
CA LEU A 316 7.41 12.48 4.31
C LEU A 316 7.05 13.72 5.13
N HIS A 317 8.00 14.33 5.84
CA HIS A 317 7.78 15.59 6.53
C HIS A 317 7.56 16.76 5.57
N ALA A 318 8.26 16.80 4.44
CA ALA A 318 8.04 17.83 3.42
C ALA A 318 6.64 17.67 2.80
N TRP A 319 6.22 16.45 2.46
CA TRP A 319 4.87 16.20 1.96
C TRP A 319 3.81 16.55 2.99
N ARG A 320 4.02 16.19 4.28
CA ARG A 320 3.07 16.51 5.34
C ARG A 320 2.91 18.01 5.58
N LYS A 321 3.92 18.83 5.30
CA LYS A 321 3.77 20.31 5.31
C LYS A 321 2.85 20.81 4.20
N LEU A 322 2.87 20.18 3.03
CA LEU A 322 2.01 20.51 1.89
C LEU A 322 0.58 19.96 2.07
N MET A 323 0.47 18.78 2.70
CA MET A 323 -0.77 18.02 2.89
C MET A 323 -0.97 17.65 4.37
N PRO A 324 -1.16 18.62 5.28
CA PRO A 324 -1.17 18.38 6.73
C PRO A 324 -2.27 17.44 7.19
N TYR A 325 -3.40 17.40 6.47
CA TYR A 325 -4.57 16.61 6.86
C TYR A 325 -4.76 15.35 6.03
N ALA A 326 -4.10 15.22 4.88
CA ALA A 326 -4.30 14.08 3.99
C ALA A 326 -3.96 12.76 4.69
N TYR A 327 -4.71 11.70 4.41
CA TYR A 327 -4.42 10.41 5.00
C TYR A 327 -3.15 9.81 4.41
N ALA A 328 -2.41 9.05 5.22
CA ALA A 328 -1.29 8.26 4.73
C ALA A 328 -1.38 6.81 5.20
N SER A 329 -1.13 5.88 4.30
CA SER A 329 -0.84 4.49 4.64
C SER A 329 0.39 4.07 3.85
N GLY A 330 0.88 2.85 4.04
CA GLY A 330 2.06 2.41 3.32
C GLY A 330 2.49 1.01 3.69
N HIS A 331 3.52 0.52 3.01
CA HIS A 331 4.30 -0.63 3.46
C HIS A 331 5.48 -0.12 4.29
N LEU A 332 5.35 -0.24 5.61
CA LEU A 332 6.29 0.34 6.56
C LEU A 332 7.24 -0.72 7.09
N MET A 333 8.54 -0.45 7.04
CA MET A 333 9.58 -1.37 7.53
C MET A 333 9.47 -1.62 9.05
N ASP A 334 9.21 -0.57 9.83
CA ASP A 334 8.91 -0.66 11.26
C ASP A 334 7.84 0.36 11.65
N SER A 335 6.63 -0.12 11.84
CA SER A 335 5.45 0.65 12.22
C SER A 335 5.36 0.93 13.73
N THR A 336 6.20 0.30 14.55
CA THR A 336 6.15 0.41 16.03
C THR A 336 6.83 1.68 16.54
N VAL A 337 7.57 2.37 15.67
CA VAL A 337 8.32 3.58 15.98
C VAL A 337 7.38 4.80 16.03
N PRO A 338 7.29 5.53 17.16
CA PRO A 338 6.37 6.67 17.30
C PRO A 338 6.51 7.75 16.21
N ALA A 339 7.73 7.98 15.71
CA ALA A 339 7.98 8.94 14.64
C ALA A 339 7.30 8.56 13.31
N VAL A 340 7.24 7.26 12.98
CA VAL A 340 6.45 6.76 11.83
C VAL A 340 4.97 6.96 12.10
N GLN A 341 4.53 6.65 13.32
CA GLN A 341 3.12 6.71 13.67
C GLN A 341 2.56 8.15 13.67
N ALA A 342 3.41 9.14 13.92
CA ALA A 342 3.10 10.57 13.82
C ALA A 342 2.92 11.08 12.38
N ILE A 343 3.44 10.36 11.38
CA ILE A 343 3.37 10.76 9.96
C ILE A 343 2.17 10.12 9.26
N PHE A 344 1.96 8.82 9.51
CA PHE A 344 0.99 8.02 8.78
C PHE A 344 -0.42 8.09 9.43
N ASN A 345 -1.39 7.37 8.87
CA ASN A 345 -2.71 6.98 9.40
C ASN A 345 -2.96 5.45 9.42
N GLY A 346 -2.15 4.63 8.72
CA GLY A 346 -2.11 3.17 8.88
C GLY A 346 -0.80 2.53 8.41
N ASN A 347 -0.64 1.22 8.67
CA ASN A 347 0.24 0.33 7.90
C ASN A 347 -0.62 -0.62 7.07
N SER A 348 -0.26 -0.87 5.83
CA SER A 348 -0.72 -2.06 5.12
C SER A 348 0.26 -3.18 5.46
N ILE A 349 -0.16 -4.07 6.36
CA ILE A 349 0.71 -5.11 6.91
C ILE A 349 0.78 -6.25 5.89
N GLY A 350 1.77 -6.15 5.00
CA GLY A 350 2.01 -7.09 3.90
C GLY A 350 2.35 -8.50 4.39
N PHE A 351 1.45 -9.44 4.11
CA PHE A 351 1.59 -10.91 4.17
C PHE A 351 2.27 -11.53 5.42
N THR A 352 2.35 -10.83 6.54
CA THR A 352 2.77 -11.46 7.82
C THR A 352 1.67 -12.34 8.40
N ALA A 353 0.39 -12.13 8.02
CA ALA A 353 -0.72 -13.01 8.35
C ALA A 353 -0.51 -14.44 7.79
N PRO A 354 -0.33 -14.67 6.48
CA PRO A 354 0.01 -16.00 5.96
C PRO A 354 1.33 -16.52 6.54
N ALA A 355 2.36 -15.69 6.73
CA ALA A 355 3.63 -16.10 7.35
C ALA A 355 3.47 -16.67 8.77
N SER A 356 2.65 -16.01 9.59
CA SER A 356 2.37 -16.45 10.96
C SER A 356 1.59 -17.76 10.98
N LYS A 357 0.71 -17.97 9.99
CA LYS A 357 -0.04 -19.22 9.82
C LYS A 357 0.86 -20.38 9.37
N ASP A 358 1.83 -20.09 8.51
CA ASP A 358 2.84 -21.06 8.05
C ASP A 358 3.89 -21.39 9.12
N GLY A 359 3.94 -20.61 10.21
CA GLY A 359 4.94 -20.73 11.27
C GLY A 359 6.33 -20.21 10.87
N THR A 360 6.45 -19.53 9.74
CA THR A 360 7.72 -18.89 9.30
C THR A 360 7.99 -17.58 10.03
N ARG A 361 6.94 -16.95 10.58
CA ARG A 361 7.01 -15.82 11.51
C ARG A 361 6.18 -16.09 12.76
N SER A 362 6.50 -15.40 13.85
CA SER A 362 5.73 -15.55 15.08
C SER A 362 4.39 -14.79 14.98
N PHE A 363 3.33 -15.37 15.55
CA PHE A 363 2.07 -14.62 15.71
C PHE A 363 2.25 -13.37 16.57
N LEU A 364 3.14 -13.42 17.56
CA LEU A 364 3.42 -12.28 18.45
C LEU A 364 4.01 -11.07 17.68
N GLU A 365 4.85 -11.31 16.68
CA GLU A 365 5.39 -10.25 15.81
C GLU A 365 4.27 -9.55 15.03
N LEU A 366 3.41 -10.32 14.35
CA LEU A 366 2.23 -9.79 13.64
C LEU A 366 1.32 -9.01 14.60
N PHE A 367 0.98 -9.61 15.73
CA PHE A 367 0.09 -9.02 16.70
C PHE A 367 0.66 -7.72 17.30
N ASN A 368 1.96 -7.67 17.60
CA ASN A 368 2.60 -6.45 18.11
C ASN A 368 2.64 -5.34 17.06
N ASN A 369 3.00 -5.65 15.80
CA ASN A 369 2.99 -4.68 14.70
C ASN A 369 1.58 -4.09 14.54
N TYR A 370 0.57 -4.96 14.44
CA TYR A 370 -0.83 -4.55 14.33
C TYR A 370 -1.28 -3.73 15.55
N ASN A 371 -1.16 -4.26 16.76
CA ASN A 371 -1.66 -3.64 17.97
C ASN A 371 -0.98 -2.31 18.32
N SER A 372 0.27 -2.09 17.89
CA SER A 372 1.00 -0.84 18.14
C SER A 372 0.27 0.41 17.65
N TRP A 373 -0.62 0.27 16.65
CA TRP A 373 -1.42 1.36 16.09
C TRP A 373 -2.50 1.88 17.04
N TRP A 374 -2.96 1.06 17.99
CA TRP A 374 -4.00 1.42 18.96
C TRP A 374 -3.44 1.77 20.33
N THR A 375 -2.18 1.43 20.63
CA THR A 375 -1.57 1.68 21.95
C THR A 375 -0.81 3.00 22.04
N ASN A 376 -0.36 3.55 20.91
CA ASN A 376 0.63 4.64 20.90
C ASN A 376 0.02 6.03 20.62
N GLY A 377 -1.32 6.17 20.61
CA GLY A 377 -2.00 7.49 20.64
C GLY A 377 -2.00 8.28 19.33
N ARG A 378 -2.15 7.63 18.18
CA ARG A 378 -2.20 8.30 16.86
C ARG A 378 -3.52 9.09 16.63
N PRO A 379 -3.51 10.12 15.76
CA PRO A 379 -4.73 10.73 15.20
C PRO A 379 -5.58 9.78 14.34
N GLU A 380 -6.87 9.72 14.66
CA GLU A 380 -7.91 9.06 13.86
C GLU A 380 -8.10 9.71 12.48
N PRO A 381 -8.58 8.97 11.46
CA PRO A 381 -8.93 7.55 11.49
C PRO A 381 -7.70 6.64 11.37
N ILE A 382 -7.74 5.46 12.00
CA ILE A 382 -6.75 4.40 11.80
C ILE A 382 -7.06 3.62 10.52
N LEU A 383 -6.07 3.53 9.62
CA LEU A 383 -6.14 2.90 8.29
C LEU A 383 -5.31 1.64 8.17
N THR A 384 -5.00 0.99 9.29
CA THR A 384 -4.16 -0.21 9.28
C THR A 384 -4.93 -1.36 8.65
N MET A 385 -4.34 -1.97 7.62
CA MET A 385 -4.91 -3.07 6.87
C MET A 385 -4.08 -4.34 7.08
N ILE A 386 -4.74 -5.49 7.29
CA ILE A 386 -4.08 -6.80 7.23
C ILE A 386 -4.22 -7.32 5.81
N GLU A 387 -3.09 -7.57 5.16
CA GLU A 387 -3.03 -8.28 3.90
C GLU A 387 -2.85 -9.77 4.16
N SER A 388 -3.83 -10.54 3.70
CA SER A 388 -3.79 -11.99 3.70
C SER A 388 -3.66 -12.53 2.28
N GLY A 389 -3.34 -13.81 2.20
CA GLY A 389 -3.22 -14.50 0.93
C GLY A 389 -3.09 -15.99 1.13
N PRO A 390 -3.05 -16.76 0.02
CA PRO A 390 -2.84 -18.21 0.05
C PRO A 390 -1.47 -18.56 0.67
N PRO A 391 -1.20 -19.87 0.89
CA PRO A 391 0.13 -20.32 1.29
C PRO A 391 1.24 -19.74 0.40
N PHE A 392 2.40 -19.41 0.98
CA PHE A 392 3.45 -18.71 0.25
C PHE A 392 3.99 -19.44 -0.98
N GLN A 393 3.90 -20.77 -1.00
CA GLN A 393 4.28 -21.55 -2.19
C GLN A 393 3.45 -21.17 -3.42
N ILE A 394 2.23 -20.67 -3.23
CA ILE A 394 1.38 -20.20 -4.32
C ILE A 394 1.60 -18.70 -4.55
N ALA A 395 1.67 -17.90 -3.49
CA ALA A 395 1.86 -16.46 -3.58
C ALA A 395 3.15 -16.06 -4.32
N TYR A 396 4.24 -16.83 -4.11
CA TYR A 396 5.57 -16.56 -4.67
C TYR A 396 6.10 -17.63 -5.62
N GLY A 397 5.37 -18.73 -5.83
CA GLY A 397 5.84 -19.87 -6.65
C GLY A 397 5.91 -19.60 -8.15
N TYR A 398 5.48 -18.42 -8.60
CA TYR A 398 5.26 -18.07 -10.01
C TYR A 398 6.01 -16.80 -10.46
N GLY A 399 7.01 -16.37 -9.70
CA GLY A 399 7.88 -15.23 -10.04
C GLY A 399 7.18 -13.87 -10.00
N PHE A 400 7.78 -12.86 -10.65
CA PHE A 400 7.35 -11.45 -10.62
C PHE A 400 6.15 -11.12 -11.52
N SER A 401 5.58 -12.09 -12.22
CA SER A 401 4.42 -11.86 -13.11
C SER A 401 3.49 -13.07 -13.11
N PRO A 402 2.96 -13.45 -11.93
CA PRO A 402 2.27 -14.72 -11.75
C PRO A 402 1.00 -14.81 -12.60
N LYS A 403 0.33 -13.69 -12.90
CA LYS A 403 -0.87 -13.62 -13.76
C LYS A 403 -0.73 -14.34 -15.10
N GLY A 404 0.47 -14.30 -15.71
CA GLY A 404 0.71 -14.89 -17.03
C GLY A 404 1.09 -16.37 -17.01
N VAL A 405 1.44 -16.92 -15.84
CA VAL A 405 2.08 -18.25 -15.74
C VAL A 405 1.41 -19.17 -14.72
N ILE A 406 0.63 -18.65 -13.77
CA ILE A 406 -0.10 -19.46 -12.79
C ILE A 406 -1.15 -20.32 -13.51
N PRO A 407 -1.15 -21.66 -13.33
CA PRO A 407 -2.20 -22.51 -13.87
C PRO A 407 -3.58 -22.13 -13.29
N ALA A 408 -4.61 -22.09 -14.13
CA ALA A 408 -5.97 -21.75 -13.69
C ALA A 408 -6.47 -22.56 -12.49
N PRO A 409 -6.24 -23.89 -12.38
CA PRO A 409 -6.62 -24.64 -11.17
C PRO A 409 -5.89 -24.20 -9.90
N ALA A 410 -4.62 -23.78 -10.01
CA ALA A 410 -3.86 -23.29 -8.87
C ALA A 410 -4.33 -21.90 -8.41
N LEU A 411 -4.68 -21.03 -9.37
CA LEU A 411 -5.28 -19.73 -9.08
C LEU A 411 -6.66 -19.87 -8.45
N GLU A 412 -7.48 -20.80 -8.95
CA GLU A 412 -8.79 -21.09 -8.37
C GLU A 412 -8.66 -21.65 -6.96
N PHE A 413 -7.73 -22.60 -6.74
CA PHE A 413 -7.42 -23.08 -5.40
C PHE A 413 -7.01 -21.93 -4.47
N ALA A 414 -6.10 -21.04 -4.92
CA ALA A 414 -5.67 -19.88 -4.14
C ALA A 414 -6.86 -19.00 -3.72
N ARG A 415 -7.76 -18.73 -4.67
CA ARG A 415 -8.97 -17.94 -4.46
C ARG A 415 -9.93 -18.61 -3.48
N THR A 416 -10.15 -19.92 -3.60
CA THR A 416 -11.15 -20.65 -2.81
C THR A 416 -10.58 -21.35 -1.58
N PHE A 417 -9.34 -21.08 -1.18
CA PHE A 417 -8.74 -21.66 0.02
C PHE A 417 -8.96 -20.79 1.26
N TYR A 418 -10.14 -20.95 1.85
CA TYR A 418 -10.63 -20.17 2.99
C TYR A 418 -9.77 -20.19 4.27
N PRO A 419 -8.98 -21.24 4.61
CA PRO A 419 -8.25 -21.26 5.88
C PRO A 419 -7.27 -20.10 6.12
N TYR A 420 -6.70 -19.52 5.07
CA TYR A 420 -5.79 -18.37 5.18
C TYR A 420 -6.56 -17.06 5.23
N MET A 421 -7.56 -16.90 4.34
CA MET A 421 -8.50 -15.79 4.38
C MET A 421 -9.11 -15.64 5.79
N ARG A 422 -9.67 -16.71 6.36
CA ARG A 422 -10.26 -16.70 7.71
C ARG A 422 -9.27 -16.40 8.81
N TRP A 423 -8.01 -16.82 8.64
CA TRP A 423 -6.96 -16.48 9.59
C TRP A 423 -6.68 -14.97 9.57
N GLY A 424 -6.44 -14.39 8.38
CA GLY A 424 -6.22 -12.95 8.25
C GLY A 424 -7.42 -12.12 8.72
N LEU A 425 -8.64 -12.53 8.36
CA LEU A 425 -9.86 -11.87 8.82
C LEU A 425 -10.01 -11.95 10.35
N GLY A 426 -9.76 -13.13 10.93
CA GLY A 426 -9.78 -13.34 12.37
C GLY A 426 -8.77 -12.45 13.11
N VAL A 427 -7.56 -12.30 12.58
CA VAL A 427 -6.54 -11.37 13.13
C VAL A 427 -7.02 -9.93 13.04
N THR A 428 -7.59 -9.53 11.89
CA THR A 428 -8.11 -8.17 11.70
C THR A 428 -9.20 -7.84 12.72
N LEU A 429 -10.12 -8.77 12.98
CA LEU A 429 -11.21 -8.58 13.94
C LEU A 429 -10.75 -8.50 15.40
N MET A 430 -9.47 -8.73 15.70
CA MET A 430 -8.92 -8.50 17.04
C MET A 430 -8.73 -7.00 17.35
N ASN A 431 -8.85 -6.12 16.34
CA ASN A 431 -8.82 -4.67 16.52
C ASN A 431 -9.65 -3.94 15.42
N ASP A 432 -9.43 -2.64 15.23
CA ASP A 432 -10.25 -1.78 14.35
C ASP A 432 -9.75 -1.64 12.90
N GLY A 433 -9.09 -2.68 12.37
CA GLY A 433 -8.41 -2.62 11.07
C GLY A 433 -9.28 -3.00 9.87
N TYR A 434 -8.69 -2.81 8.69
CA TYR A 434 -9.24 -3.23 7.41
C TYR A 434 -8.66 -4.58 6.99
N PHE A 435 -9.41 -5.35 6.20
CA PHE A 435 -8.99 -6.66 5.73
C PHE A 435 -8.95 -6.72 4.19
N ALA A 436 -7.85 -7.25 3.66
CA ALA A 436 -7.73 -7.63 2.26
C ALA A 436 -7.22 -9.08 2.16
N ASN A 437 -7.70 -9.84 1.16
CA ASN A 437 -7.19 -11.15 0.83
C ASN A 437 -6.95 -11.27 -0.67
N GLU A 438 -5.70 -11.48 -1.05
CA GLU A 438 -5.22 -11.42 -2.43
C GLU A 438 -4.15 -12.48 -2.68
N LEU A 439 -3.66 -12.60 -3.92
CA LEU A 439 -2.74 -13.68 -4.29
C LEU A 439 -1.41 -13.60 -3.54
N GLY A 440 -0.90 -12.39 -3.30
CA GLY A 440 0.42 -12.17 -2.73
C GLY A 440 1.10 -10.93 -3.30
N ASP A 441 2.26 -10.62 -2.74
CA ASP A 441 3.13 -9.49 -3.10
C ASP A 441 3.44 -9.40 -4.60
N ALA A 442 3.59 -10.55 -5.28
CA ALA A 442 3.87 -10.59 -6.71
C ALA A 442 2.68 -10.22 -7.61
N TRP A 443 1.45 -10.18 -7.08
CA TRP A 443 0.26 -9.70 -7.80
C TRP A 443 -0.86 -9.37 -6.83
N HIS A 444 -1.17 -8.08 -6.73
CA HIS A 444 -2.21 -7.54 -5.87
C HIS A 444 -3.52 -7.23 -6.62
N GLY A 445 -4.53 -6.92 -5.83
CA GLY A 445 -5.72 -6.19 -6.26
C GLY A 445 -6.81 -7.04 -6.88
N GLN A 446 -6.78 -8.37 -6.66
CA GLN A 446 -7.82 -9.23 -7.19
C GLN A 446 -9.20 -8.88 -6.61
N ASP A 447 -10.23 -9.13 -7.40
CA ASP A 447 -11.64 -8.95 -7.06
C ASP A 447 -12.23 -10.15 -6.29
N TRP A 448 -11.40 -10.79 -5.48
CA TRP A 448 -11.80 -11.95 -4.68
C TRP A 448 -12.77 -11.52 -3.59
N TRP A 449 -13.89 -12.25 -3.49
CA TRP A 449 -14.93 -11.98 -2.51
C TRP A 449 -15.35 -13.26 -1.80
N TYR A 450 -15.67 -13.12 -0.52
CA TYR A 450 -16.03 -14.21 0.38
C TYR A 450 -17.34 -13.87 1.09
N ASP A 451 -18.19 -14.87 1.29
CA ASP A 451 -19.50 -14.73 1.92
C ASP A 451 -19.39 -14.22 3.37
N GLU A 452 -18.31 -14.50 4.09
CA GLU A 452 -18.07 -13.94 5.41
C GLU A 452 -17.97 -12.40 5.42
N LEU A 453 -17.61 -11.77 4.30
CA LEU A 453 -17.51 -10.30 4.18
C LEU A 453 -18.87 -9.61 4.02
N ASP A 454 -19.94 -10.38 3.74
CA ASP A 454 -21.30 -9.85 3.61
C ASP A 454 -22.06 -9.78 4.94
N PHE A 455 -21.51 -10.35 6.02
CA PHE A 455 -22.13 -10.28 7.34
C PHE A 455 -21.80 -8.95 8.03
N ASN A 456 -22.81 -8.12 8.26
CA ASN A 456 -22.65 -6.93 9.09
C ASN A 456 -22.57 -7.32 10.58
N LEU A 457 -21.36 -7.34 11.13
CA LEU A 457 -21.09 -7.59 12.54
C LEU A 457 -21.37 -6.37 13.43
N GLY A 458 -21.64 -5.21 12.83
CA GLY A 458 -21.92 -3.96 13.53
C GLY A 458 -20.65 -3.28 14.04
N TYR A 459 -20.75 -2.70 15.24
CA TYR A 459 -19.65 -2.02 15.93
C TYR A 459 -19.22 -2.84 17.16
N PRO A 460 -17.96 -2.71 17.61
CA PRO A 460 -17.49 -3.39 18.80
C PRO A 460 -18.30 -2.93 20.01
N LEU A 461 -18.71 -3.89 20.85
CA LEU A 461 -19.43 -3.61 22.10
C LEU A 461 -18.53 -3.09 23.22
N GLY A 462 -17.22 -3.10 23.01
CA GLY A 462 -16.19 -2.66 23.94
C GLY A 462 -14.79 -2.98 23.41
N ALA A 463 -13.77 -2.62 24.18
CA ALA A 463 -12.38 -2.99 23.86
C ALA A 463 -12.21 -4.51 23.81
N PHE A 464 -11.30 -4.99 22.95
CA PHE A 464 -10.97 -6.41 22.91
C PHE A 464 -10.48 -6.88 24.28
N GLN A 465 -10.86 -8.10 24.66
CA GLN A 465 -10.44 -8.73 25.91
C GLN A 465 -9.84 -10.07 25.60
N ARG A 466 -8.66 -10.35 26.19
CA ARG A 466 -8.10 -11.69 26.16
C ARG A 466 -8.98 -12.60 27.01
N LEU A 467 -9.65 -13.55 26.37
CA LEU A 467 -10.36 -14.60 27.08
C LEU A 467 -9.35 -15.65 27.57
N ASP A 468 -9.36 -15.91 28.87
CA ASP A 468 -8.72 -17.12 29.41
C ASP A 468 -9.64 -18.30 29.09
N LEU A 469 -9.31 -19.02 28.02
CA LEU A 469 -10.01 -20.24 27.63
C LEU A 469 -9.66 -21.43 28.54
N GLY A 470 -8.88 -21.21 29.60
CA GLY A 470 -8.34 -22.24 30.48
C GLY A 470 -7.22 -23.03 29.80
N THR A 471 -6.99 -24.25 30.28
CA THR A 471 -6.08 -25.17 29.60
C THR A 471 -6.65 -25.47 28.21
N VAL A 472 -5.92 -25.07 27.15
CA VAL A 472 -6.26 -25.45 25.77
C VAL A 472 -6.53 -26.96 25.79
N PRO A 473 -7.71 -27.42 25.35
CA PRO A 473 -7.95 -28.84 25.23
C PRO A 473 -6.83 -29.42 24.35
N THR A 474 -5.93 -30.20 24.94
CA THR A 474 -4.97 -31.01 24.19
C THR A 474 -5.66 -32.17 23.46
N THR A 475 -6.99 -32.26 23.62
CA THR A 475 -7.86 -33.11 22.83
C THR A 475 -7.80 -32.64 21.38
N ASP A 476 -6.87 -33.21 20.63
CA ASP A 476 -6.87 -33.20 19.19
C ASP A 476 -8.22 -33.77 18.72
N TYR A 477 -9.10 -32.92 18.20
CA TYR A 477 -10.39 -33.34 17.64
C TYR A 477 -10.19 -34.11 16.32
N ILE A 478 -8.98 -34.06 15.75
CA ILE A 478 -8.59 -34.89 14.61
C ILE A 478 -7.92 -36.15 15.16
N GLN A 479 -8.64 -37.27 15.13
CA GLN A 479 -8.07 -38.54 15.60
C GLN A 479 -6.81 -38.89 14.78
N ASN A 480 -5.65 -38.87 15.44
CA ASN A 480 -4.34 -39.14 14.82
C ASN A 480 -3.95 -38.11 13.73
N GLY A 481 -4.17 -36.81 13.96
CA GLY A 481 -3.78 -35.72 13.05
C GLY A 481 -2.28 -35.64 12.74
N GLY A 482 -1.44 -36.03 13.69
CA GLY A 482 0.02 -36.12 13.51
C GLY A 482 0.49 -37.42 12.83
N PHE A 483 -0.41 -38.36 12.51
CA PHE A 483 -0.06 -39.69 11.97
C PHE A 483 0.90 -40.51 12.83
N GLU A 484 1.03 -40.17 14.11
CA GLU A 484 1.92 -40.84 15.08
C GLU A 484 1.47 -42.27 15.39
N GLN A 485 0.20 -42.58 15.18
CA GLN A 485 -0.37 -43.92 15.29
C GLN A 485 -0.65 -44.51 13.90
N SER A 486 -1.13 -45.76 13.84
CA SER A 486 -1.52 -46.39 12.57
C SER A 486 -2.58 -45.57 11.82
N LEU A 487 -2.58 -45.67 10.49
CA LEU A 487 -3.52 -44.95 9.62
C LEU A 487 -4.94 -45.53 9.62
N SER A 488 -5.33 -46.33 10.61
CA SER A 488 -6.65 -46.99 10.67
C SER A 488 -7.83 -46.01 10.71
N ALA A 489 -7.63 -44.83 11.30
CA ALA A 489 -8.60 -43.74 11.32
C ALA A 489 -8.67 -42.96 10.00
N TRP A 490 -7.76 -43.22 9.06
CA TRP A 490 -7.61 -42.45 7.82
C TRP A 490 -7.90 -43.32 6.60
N THR A 491 -8.63 -42.77 5.64
CA THR A 491 -8.94 -43.43 4.38
C THR A 491 -8.43 -42.59 3.23
N GLY A 492 -7.47 -43.14 2.49
CA GLY A 492 -7.09 -42.59 1.19
C GLY A 492 -8.09 -43.03 0.13
N TRP A 493 -8.48 -42.11 -0.74
CA TRP A 493 -9.32 -42.37 -1.90
C TRP A 493 -8.61 -41.93 -3.17
N VAL A 494 -8.80 -42.71 -4.23
CA VAL A 494 -8.30 -42.40 -5.57
C VAL A 494 -9.37 -42.78 -6.59
N ASN A 495 -9.61 -41.90 -7.57
CA ASN A 495 -10.56 -42.17 -8.64
C ASN A 495 -9.99 -43.12 -9.69
N THR A 496 -10.03 -44.42 -9.42
CA THR A 496 -9.55 -45.44 -10.36
C THR A 496 -10.36 -45.48 -11.65
N ALA A 497 -11.63 -45.06 -11.63
CA ALA A 497 -12.48 -44.97 -12.82
C ALA A 497 -12.01 -43.88 -13.80
N ALA A 498 -11.34 -42.84 -13.32
CA ALA A 498 -10.70 -41.82 -14.14
C ALA A 498 -9.26 -42.20 -14.57
N GLY A 499 -8.78 -43.40 -14.21
CA GLY A 499 -7.44 -43.88 -14.55
C GLY A 499 -6.33 -43.44 -13.59
N ASN A 500 -6.67 -42.81 -12.47
CA ASN A 500 -5.72 -42.42 -11.43
C ASN A 500 -5.31 -43.63 -10.57
N ALA A 501 -4.05 -43.64 -10.12
CA ALA A 501 -3.55 -44.63 -9.16
C ALA A 501 -2.60 -44.00 -8.14
N ALA A 502 -2.80 -44.34 -6.87
CA ALA A 502 -1.94 -43.91 -5.77
C ALA A 502 -1.91 -44.97 -4.66
N THR A 503 -0.82 -45.00 -3.91
CA THR A 503 -0.70 -45.80 -2.69
C THR A 503 -0.49 -44.89 -1.49
N PHE A 504 -1.01 -45.33 -0.35
CA PHE A 504 -1.01 -44.56 0.89
C PHE A 504 -0.27 -45.32 1.99
N ALA A 505 0.66 -44.66 2.67
CA ALA A 505 1.45 -45.29 3.72
C ALA A 505 1.80 -44.30 4.83
N ARG A 506 2.04 -44.83 6.04
CA ARG A 506 2.68 -44.07 7.12
C ARG A 506 4.17 -44.04 6.85
N ASP A 507 4.77 -42.86 6.88
CA ASP A 507 6.20 -42.67 6.65
C ASP A 507 6.86 -42.13 7.93
N THR A 508 7.75 -42.91 8.53
CA THR A 508 8.52 -42.52 9.72
C THR A 508 9.92 -42.00 9.41
N THR A 509 10.28 -41.94 8.14
CA THR A 509 11.59 -41.44 7.69
C THR A 509 11.55 -39.93 7.46
N GLN A 510 10.35 -39.37 7.29
CA GLN A 510 10.12 -38.03 6.83
C GLN A 510 8.85 -37.45 7.48
N ALA A 511 9.00 -36.66 8.54
CA ALA A 511 7.90 -35.97 9.22
C ALA A 511 8.18 -34.46 9.33
N ALA A 512 7.14 -33.63 9.21
CA ALA A 512 7.23 -32.18 9.42
C ALA A 512 7.09 -31.81 10.92
N SER A 513 6.38 -32.64 11.67
CA SER A 513 6.21 -32.60 13.12
C SER A 513 6.09 -34.03 13.63
N GLY A 514 6.55 -34.30 14.86
CA GLY A 514 6.50 -35.65 15.44
C GLY A 514 7.46 -36.65 14.79
N THR A 515 7.05 -37.93 14.72
CA THR A 515 7.86 -39.04 14.20
C THR A 515 7.31 -39.64 12.91
N ALA A 516 6.13 -39.20 12.44
CA ALA A 516 5.51 -39.77 11.25
C ALA A 516 4.79 -38.75 10.37
N SER A 517 4.55 -39.14 9.11
CA SER A 517 3.69 -38.43 8.17
C SER A 517 2.82 -39.39 7.37
N TYR A 518 1.83 -38.84 6.68
CA TYR A 518 1.07 -39.54 5.66
C TYR A 518 1.74 -39.37 4.30
N ARG A 519 2.19 -40.47 3.71
CA ARG A 519 2.82 -40.49 2.39
C ARG A 519 1.85 -40.96 1.33
N VAL A 520 1.66 -40.12 0.32
CA VAL A 520 0.95 -40.45 -0.92
C VAL A 520 1.98 -40.67 -2.02
N ASN A 521 2.09 -41.90 -2.52
CA ASN A 521 2.85 -42.17 -3.74
C ASN A 521 1.87 -42.27 -4.90
N ILE A 522 1.91 -41.28 -5.80
CA ILE A 522 1.11 -41.29 -7.02
C ILE A 522 1.81 -42.18 -8.03
N THR A 523 1.14 -43.26 -8.45
CA THR A 523 1.70 -44.25 -9.39
C THR A 523 1.15 -44.06 -10.80
N ASN A 524 0.01 -43.40 -10.97
CA ASN A 524 -0.51 -42.96 -12.26
C ASN A 524 -1.38 -41.71 -12.10
N ALA A 525 -1.11 -40.68 -12.92
CA ALA A 525 -1.82 -39.40 -12.92
C ALA A 525 -3.18 -39.45 -13.64
N GLY A 526 -3.46 -40.49 -14.43
CA GLY A 526 -4.61 -40.51 -15.34
C GLY A 526 -4.42 -39.58 -16.57
N PRO A 527 -5.46 -39.37 -17.38
CA PRO A 527 -5.39 -38.67 -18.67
C PRO A 527 -5.43 -37.13 -18.61
N GLY A 528 -5.51 -36.48 -17.44
CA GLY A 528 -5.58 -35.01 -17.39
C GLY A 528 -5.76 -34.32 -16.03
N LYS A 529 -5.69 -32.98 -16.11
CA LYS A 529 -5.31 -31.87 -15.20
C LYS A 529 -5.57 -31.90 -13.67
N ASP A 530 -6.32 -32.83 -13.10
CA ASP A 530 -6.60 -32.86 -11.66
C ASP A 530 -6.22 -34.21 -11.04
N TRP A 531 -5.49 -34.16 -9.93
CA TRP A 531 -5.13 -35.35 -9.17
C TRP A 531 -6.32 -35.74 -8.29
N TYR A 532 -7.21 -36.62 -8.78
CA TYR A 532 -8.38 -37.12 -8.04
C TYR A 532 -7.98 -38.05 -6.89
N ILE A 533 -7.31 -37.49 -5.88
CA ILE A 533 -6.79 -38.17 -4.71
C ILE A 533 -7.23 -37.37 -3.48
N ALA A 534 -7.84 -38.05 -2.52
CA ALA A 534 -8.33 -37.43 -1.29
C ALA A 534 -7.92 -38.24 -0.06
N LEU A 535 -7.80 -37.55 1.07
CA LEU A 535 -7.57 -38.15 2.38
C LEU A 535 -8.75 -37.78 3.28
N PHE A 536 -9.39 -38.79 3.85
CA PHE A 536 -10.53 -38.62 4.73
C PHE A 536 -10.20 -39.16 6.12
N LEU A 537 -10.63 -38.46 7.15
CA LEU A 537 -10.77 -39.02 8.49
C LEU A 537 -12.08 -39.83 8.53
N ARG A 538 -12.05 -41.03 9.11
CA ARG A 538 -13.24 -41.90 9.24
C ARG A 538 -14.20 -41.43 10.33
#